data_AF-A0A965FB07-F1
#
_entry.id   AF-A0A965FB07-F1
#
_cell.length_a   1.000
_cell.length_b   1.000
_cell.length_c   1.000
_cell.angle_alpha   90.00
_cell.angle_beta   90.00
_cell.angle_gamma   90.00
#
_symmetry.space_group_name_H-M   'P 1'
#
loop_
_entity.id
_entity.type
_entity.pdbx_description
1 polymer ?
#
loop_
_entity_poly.entity_id
_entity_poly.type
_entity_poly.pdbx_seq_one_letter_code
_entity_poly.pdbx_strand_id
1 'polypeptide(L)'
;MVTLVPVSRGDEDTLWAVVATVGRKSRVAEVFRSRAAALNDRDWRDQQVRAYADWLVRAKQPVPHYSVAPIKRSDLPRKWVPLPALGFLRGEMV
;
A
#
# COMPACT_ATOMS: atom_id res chain seq x y z
N MET A 1 -7.76 29.08 -23.05
CA MET A 1 -8.35 27.87 -23.65
C MET A 1 -8.28 26.77 -22.60
N VAL A 2 -9.41 26.30 -22.09
CA VAL A 2 -9.46 25.15 -21.18
C VAL A 2 -9.64 23.90 -22.03
N THR A 3 -8.61 23.07 -22.11
CA THR A 3 -8.65 21.81 -22.85
C THR A 3 -9.41 20.80 -22.00
N LEU A 4 -10.66 20.52 -22.36
CA LEU A 4 -11.43 19.43 -21.78
C LEU A 4 -10.86 18.12 -22.31
N VAL A 5 -10.04 17.45 -21.49
CA VAL A 5 -9.55 16.10 -21.77
C VAL A 5 -10.74 15.15 -21.65
N PRO A 6 -11.09 14.37 -22.69
CA PRO A 6 -12.13 13.35 -22.57
C PRO A 6 -11.62 12.27 -21.60
N VAL A 7 -12.27 12.14 -20.44
CA VAL A 7 -12.04 11.01 -19.54
C VAL A 7 -12.66 9.79 -20.23
N SER A 8 -11.81 8.89 -20.72
CA SER A 8 -12.25 7.61 -21.29
C SER A 8 -12.97 6.81 -20.21
N ARG A 9 -14.30 6.69 -20.33
CA ARG A 9 -15.21 5.88 -19.47
C ARG A 9 -15.00 4.36 -19.55
N GLY A 10 -13.78 3.91 -19.85
CA GLY A 10 -13.43 2.48 -20.02
C GLY A 10 -12.20 2.04 -19.23
N ASP A 11 -11.43 2.98 -18.66
CA ASP A 11 -10.21 2.71 -17.87
C ASP A 11 -10.47 2.79 -16.35
N GLU A 12 -11.76 2.87 -15.97
CA GLU A 12 -12.24 3.42 -14.69
C GLU A 12 -12.17 2.47 -13.47
N ASP A 13 -11.84 1.18 -13.66
CA ASP A 13 -11.87 0.19 -12.57
C ASP A 13 -10.50 -0.44 -12.22
N THR A 14 -9.42 -0.04 -12.89
CA THR A 14 -8.09 -0.52 -12.50
C THR A 14 -7.56 0.28 -11.32
N LEU A 15 -7.75 -0.27 -10.12
CA LEU A 15 -7.15 0.26 -8.91
C LEU A 15 -5.72 -0.31 -8.75
N TRP A 16 -4.91 0.41 -7.99
CA TRP A 16 -3.53 0.03 -7.70
C TRP A 16 -3.38 -0.20 -6.22
N ALA A 17 -3.19 -1.46 -5.82
CA ALA A 17 -2.94 -1.84 -4.45
C ALA A 17 -1.46 -1.76 -4.14
N VAL A 18 -1.14 -1.14 -3.00
CA VAL A 18 0.12 -1.36 -2.30
C VAL A 18 -0.05 -2.60 -1.44
N VAL A 19 0.75 -3.63 -1.67
CA VAL A 19 0.65 -4.93 -0.98
C VAL A 19 1.85 -5.09 -0.05
N ALA A 20 1.57 -5.25 1.24
CA ALA A 20 2.56 -5.61 2.24
C ALA A 20 2.72 -7.13 2.26
N THR A 21 3.96 -7.60 2.11
CA THR A 21 4.31 -9.02 2.24
C THR A 21 5.23 -9.21 3.42
N VAL A 22 4.85 -10.10 4.33
CA VAL A 22 5.56 -10.39 5.57
C VAL A 22 5.71 -11.91 5.68
N GLY A 23 6.93 -12.40 5.42
CA GLY A 23 7.17 -13.83 5.29
C GLY A 23 6.31 -14.46 4.19
N ARG A 24 5.40 -15.38 4.55
CA ARG A 24 4.47 -16.05 3.61
C ARG A 24 3.11 -15.38 3.47
N LYS A 25 2.84 -14.32 4.23
CA LYS A 25 1.54 -13.64 4.24
C LYS A 25 1.62 -12.35 3.42
N SER A 26 0.66 -12.14 2.53
CA SER A 26 0.48 -10.88 1.81
C SER A 26 -0.85 -10.24 2.20
N ARG A 27 -0.88 -8.91 2.31
CA ARG A 27 -2.07 -8.14 2.63
C ARG A 27 -2.04 -6.80 1.90
N VAL A 28 -3.19 -6.37 1.37
CA VAL A 28 -3.34 -5.04 0.78
C VAL A 28 -3.21 -3.99 1.89
N ALA A 29 -2.22 -3.13 1.76
CA ALA A 29 -1.94 -2.03 2.68
C ALA A 29 -2.75 -0.79 2.36
N GLU A 30 -2.82 -0.39 1.09
CA GLU A 30 -3.56 0.79 0.64
C GLU A 30 -3.96 0.61 -0.82
N VAL A 31 -5.00 1.32 -1.28
CA VAL A 31 -5.49 1.24 -2.66
C VAL A 31 -5.65 2.63 -3.26
N PHE A 32 -5.10 2.81 -4.46
CA PHE A 32 -5.10 4.09 -5.16
C PHE A 32 -5.77 3.97 -6.53
N ARG A 33 -6.34 5.08 -7.01
CA ARG A 33 -6.86 5.19 -8.37
C ARG A 33 -5.77 5.41 -9.42
N SER A 34 -4.56 5.78 -9.00
CA SER A 34 -3.42 6.04 -9.88
C SER A 34 -2.22 5.20 -9.50
N ARG A 35 -1.56 4.61 -10.50
CA ARG A 35 -0.31 3.86 -10.32
C ARG A 35 0.78 4.73 -9.69
N ALA A 36 0.88 5.98 -10.12
CA ALA A 36 1.90 6.90 -9.62
C ALA A 36 1.70 7.18 -8.12
N ALA A 37 0.45 7.33 -7.67
CA ALA A 37 0.14 7.50 -6.25
C ALA A 37 0.50 6.24 -5.44
N ALA A 38 0.18 5.04 -5.96
CA ALA A 38 0.56 3.79 -5.31
C ALA A 38 2.08 3.59 -5.21
N LEU A 39 2.83 3.99 -6.23
CA LEU A 39 4.30 3.92 -6.22
C LEU A 39 4.91 4.87 -5.18
N ASN A 40 4.42 6.12 -5.13
CA ASN A 40 4.89 7.09 -4.14
C ASN A 40 4.62 6.62 -2.71
N ASP A 41 3.44 6.05 -2.48
CA ASP A 41 3.06 5.47 -1.19
C ASP A 41 3.93 4.26 -0.81
N ARG A 42 4.18 3.36 -1.76
CA ARG A 42 5.09 2.22 -1.60
C ARG A 42 6.51 2.69 -1.26
N ASP A 43 7.04 3.68 -1.97
CA ASP A 43 8.38 4.21 -1.73
C ASP A 43 8.50 4.90 -0.37
N TRP A 44 7.45 5.59 0.06
CA TRP A 44 7.37 6.15 1.41
C TRP A 44 7.29 5.07 2.50
N ARG A 45 6.54 3.99 2.28
CA ARG A 45 6.47 2.83 3.20
C ARG A 45 7.82 2.10 3.26
N ASP A 46 8.50 1.91 2.13
CA ASP A 46 9.84 1.32 2.05
C ASP A 46 10.89 2.16 2.82
N GLN A 47 10.84 3.48 2.70
CA GLN A 47 11.71 4.38 3.47
C GLN A 47 11.51 4.20 4.97
N GLN A 48 10.27 4.05 5.43
CA GLN A 48 9.99 3.74 6.83
C GLN A 48 10.56 2.38 7.23
N VAL A 49 10.35 1.33 6.43
CA VAL A 49 10.93 0.01 6.75
C VAL A 49 12.43 0.09 6.93
N ARG A 50 13.13 0.82 6.05
CA ARG A 50 14.58 1.03 6.18
C ARG A 50 14.92 1.78 7.46
N ALA A 51 14.19 2.85 7.78
CA ALA A 51 14.40 3.61 9.01
C ALA A 51 14.15 2.79 10.28
N TYR A 52 13.26 1.79 10.22
CA TYR A 52 12.90 0.92 11.34
C TYR A 52 13.52 -0.48 11.27
N ALA A 53 14.39 -0.76 10.30
CA ALA A 53 14.93 -2.10 10.04
C ALA A 53 15.69 -2.65 11.26
N ASP A 54 16.58 -1.85 11.85
CA ASP A 54 17.35 -2.23 13.02
C ASP A 54 16.46 -2.57 14.22
N TRP A 55 15.37 -1.81 14.41
CA TRP A 55 14.41 -2.10 15.47
C TRP A 55 13.61 -3.37 15.19
N LEU A 56 13.14 -3.57 13.95
CA LEU A 56 12.41 -4.78 13.56
C LEU A 56 13.23 -6.05 13.82
N VAL A 57 14.51 -6.02 13.46
CA VAL A 57 15.46 -7.12 13.71
C VAL A 57 15.61 -7.38 15.21
N ARG A 58 15.82 -6.33 16.02
CA ARG A 58 15.95 -6.45 17.49
C ARG A 58 14.66 -6.97 18.14
N ALA A 59 13.50 -6.52 17.66
CA ALA A 59 12.19 -6.93 18.15
C ALA A 59 11.75 -8.31 17.62
N LYS A 60 12.60 -8.99 16.83
CA LYS A 60 12.28 -10.25 16.12
C LYS A 60 11.00 -10.16 15.29
N GLN A 61 10.68 -8.95 14.83
CA GLN A 61 9.55 -8.69 13.96
C GLN A 61 9.96 -8.94 12.51
N PRO A 62 9.12 -9.61 11.70
CA PRO A 62 9.42 -9.82 10.31
C PRO A 62 9.39 -8.50 9.53
N VAL A 63 10.38 -8.29 8.66
CA VAL A 63 10.51 -7.07 7.87
C VAL A 63 9.48 -7.10 6.72
N PRO A 64 8.55 -6.12 6.65
CA PRO A 64 7.58 -6.05 5.56
C PRO A 64 8.24 -5.60 4.26
N HIS A 65 7.87 -6.23 3.15
CA HIS A 65 8.22 -5.82 1.79
C HIS A 65 6.98 -5.30 1.08
N TYR A 66 7.07 -4.13 0.46
CA TYR A 66 5.94 -3.50 -0.24
C TYR A 66 6.10 -3.57 -1.75
N SER A 67 5.06 -4.07 -2.42
CA SER A 67 4.93 -4.08 -3.88
C SER A 67 3.66 -3.36 -4.33
N VAL A 68 3.62 -2.96 -5.61
CA VAL A 68 2.43 -2.37 -6.24
C VAL A 68 1.88 -3.35 -7.26
N ALA A 69 0.59 -3.64 -7.16
CA ALA A 69 -0.11 -4.53 -8.09
C ALA A 69 -1.45 -3.93 -8.52
N PRO A 70 -1.89 -4.15 -9.77
CA PRO A 70 -3.26 -3.82 -10.16
C PRO A 70 -4.23 -4.72 -9.39
N ILE A 71 -5.34 -4.15 -8.92
CA ILE A 71 -6.39 -4.85 -8.18
C ILE A 71 -7.77 -4.38 -8.66
N LYS A 72 -8.77 -5.26 -8.65
CA LYS A 72 -10.16 -4.84 -8.82
C LYS A 72 -10.78 -4.60 -7.46
N ARG A 73 -11.76 -3.70 -7.41
CA ARG A 73 -12.51 -3.44 -6.17
C ARG A 73 -13.21 -4.70 -5.64
N SER A 74 -13.60 -5.62 -6.52
CA SER A 74 -14.19 -6.93 -6.19
C SER A 74 -13.20 -7.91 -5.54
N ASP A 75 -11.90 -7.73 -5.75
CA ASP A 75 -10.84 -8.58 -5.15
C ASP A 75 -10.52 -8.14 -3.71
N LEU A 76 -11.00 -6.96 -3.30
CA LEU A 76 -10.80 -6.48 -1.93
C LEU A 76 -11.70 -7.24 -0.96
N PRO A 77 -11.17 -7.65 0.21
CA PRO A 77 -12.00 -8.21 1.27
C PRO A 77 -13.12 -7.23 1.66
N ARG A 78 -14.34 -7.74 1.88
CA ARG A 78 -15.52 -6.91 2.24
C ARG A 78 -15.32 -5.99 3.46
N LYS A 79 -14.39 -6.31 4.37
CA LYS A 79 -14.04 -5.51 5.56
C LYS A 79 -12.61 -5.00 5.52
N TRP A 80 -12.06 -4.79 4.32
CA TRP A 80 -10.72 -4.27 4.19
C TRP A 80 -10.63 -2.86 4.77
N VAL A 81 -9.64 -2.66 5.62
CA VAL A 81 -9.24 -1.37 6.18
C VAL A 81 -7.76 -1.14 5.83
N PRO A 82 -7.38 0.09 5.45
CA PRO A 82 -6.02 0.40 5.09
C PRO A 82 -5.10 0.11 6.26
N LEU A 83 -3.95 -0.50 5.97
CA LEU A 83 -2.93 -0.74 6.98
C LEU A 83 -2.26 0.59 7.31
N PRO A 84 -2.25 1.00 8.59
CA PRO A 84 -1.50 2.16 9.01
C PRO A 84 -0.02 1.93 8.72
N ALA A 85 0.69 3.01 8.40
CA ALA A 85 2.11 2.93 8.12
C ALA A 85 2.89 2.44 9.35
N LEU A 86 4.08 1.85 9.13
CA LEU A 86 4.91 1.31 10.19
C LEU A 86 5.21 2.35 11.29
N GLY A 87 5.32 3.64 10.95
CA GLY A 87 5.48 4.74 11.91
C GLY A 87 4.32 4.89 12.91
N PHE A 88 3.10 4.44 12.58
CA PHE A 88 1.95 4.42 13.49
C PHE A 88 1.92 3.17 14.40
N LEU A 89 2.65 2.11 14.05
CA LEU A 89 2.70 0.88 14.86
C LEU A 89 3.46 1.05 16.18
N ARG A 90 4.08 2.22 16.43
CA ARG A 90 4.65 2.59 17.72
C ARG A 90 3.62 3.17 18.72
N GLY A 91 2.34 3.21 18.36
CA GLY A 91 1.28 3.88 19.12
C GLY A 91 0.22 2.95 19.69
N GLU A 92 -0.38 2.06 18.89
CA GLU A 92 -1.53 1.26 19.34
C GLU A 92 -1.67 0.01 18.48
N MET A 93 -1.54 -1.15 19.12
CA MET A 93 -2.20 -2.37 18.70
C MET A 93 -3.12 -2.76 19.86
N VAL A 94 -4.34 -2.23 19.85
CA VAL A 94 -5.48 -2.71 20.64
C VAL A 94 -6.42 -3.41 19.69
#